data_AF-A0A8M1RTQ1-F1
#
_entry.id   AF-A0A8M1RTQ1-F1
#
_cell.length_a   1.000
_cell.length_b   1.000
_cell.length_c   1.000
_cell.angle_alpha   90.00
_cell.angle_beta   90.00
_cell.angle_gamma   90.00
#
_symmetry.space_group_name_H-M   'P 1'
#
loop_
_entity.id
_entity.type
_entity.pdbx_description
1 polymer ?
#
loop_
_entity_poly.entity_id
_entity_poly.type
_entity_poly.pdbx_seq_one_letter_code
_entity_poly.pdbx_strand_id
1 'polypeptide(L)'
;MIDMAVFDFLTGNMDRHHYEIFTKFGDEGFLLHLDNARGFGRHSHDELSILAPLTQCCMIKRSTLFRLKLLSSSEYLLSDVMRESLSRDALSPVLTEEHLQALDRRLKHTLLAVDTCVDKHGEAQVVFTDFEEADRVTAGQQR
;
A
#
# COMPACT_ATOMS: atom_id res chain seq x y z
N MET A 1 -9.49 -2.80 -0.10
CA MET A 1 -8.96 -3.83 0.84
C MET A 1 -7.48 -4.13 0.56
N ILE A 2 -7.07 -4.43 -0.68
CA ILE A 2 -5.66 -4.77 -0.97
C ILE A 2 -4.69 -3.65 -0.55
N ASP A 3 -4.95 -2.40 -0.89
CA ASP A 3 -4.08 -1.27 -0.51
C ASP A 3 -3.88 -1.18 1.02
N MET A 4 -4.95 -1.44 1.78
CA MET A 4 -4.91 -1.46 3.25
C MET A 4 -4.07 -2.65 3.75
N ALA A 5 -4.21 -3.84 3.17
CA ALA A 5 -3.38 -5.00 3.52
C ALA A 5 -1.89 -4.76 3.21
N VAL A 6 -1.57 -4.09 2.10
CA VAL A 6 -0.20 -3.67 1.80
C VAL A 6 0.32 -2.71 2.85
N PHE A 7 -0.47 -1.70 3.23
CA PHE A 7 -0.11 -0.74 4.27
C PHE A 7 0.10 -1.42 5.64
N ASP A 8 -0.81 -2.31 6.03
CA ASP A 8 -0.73 -3.08 7.26
C ASP A 8 0.50 -3.99 7.27
N PHE A 9 0.85 -4.62 6.15
CA PHE A 9 2.05 -5.44 6.06
C PHE A 9 3.33 -4.61 6.21
N LEU A 10 3.41 -3.45 5.55
CA LEU A 10 4.57 -2.55 5.67
C LEU A 10 4.79 -2.11 7.12
N THR A 11 3.72 -1.74 7.82
CA THR A 11 3.80 -1.34 9.23
C THR A 11 3.91 -2.54 10.17
N GLY A 12 3.49 -3.74 9.77
CA GLY A 12 3.41 -4.92 10.63
C GLY A 12 2.18 -4.92 11.54
N ASN A 13 1.08 -4.28 11.12
CA ASN A 13 -0.17 -4.22 11.85
C ASN A 13 -1.05 -5.45 11.53
N MET A 14 -1.21 -6.37 12.48
CA MET A 14 -2.10 -7.53 12.35
C MET A 14 -3.53 -7.29 12.83
N ASP A 15 -3.83 -6.14 13.44
CA ASP A 15 -5.08 -5.94 14.16
C ASP A 15 -6.21 -5.34 13.29
N ARG A 16 -6.16 -5.57 11.99
CA ARG A 16 -7.17 -5.07 11.04
C ARG A 16 -8.42 -5.95 11.04
N HIS A 17 -9.20 -5.89 12.11
CA HIS A 17 -10.43 -6.68 12.26
C HIS A 17 -11.70 -5.95 11.83
N HIS A 18 -11.65 -4.62 11.66
CA HIS A 18 -12.74 -3.78 11.17
C HIS A 18 -12.20 -2.73 10.20
N TYR A 19 -13.09 -2.20 9.36
CA TYR A 19 -12.82 -1.04 8.52
C TYR A 19 -13.94 -0.02 8.69
N GLU A 20 -13.61 1.25 8.50
CA GLU A 20 -14.56 2.34 8.52
C GLU A 20 -14.66 2.98 7.13
N ILE A 21 -15.85 3.46 6.79
CA ILE A 21 -16.13 4.22 5.57
C ILE A 21 -16.98 5.44 5.93
N PHE A 22 -16.86 6.50 5.14
CA PHE A 22 -17.85 7.58 5.19
C PHE A 22 -19.16 7.12 4.57
N THR A 23 -20.16 6.84 5.41
CA THR A 23 -21.48 6.34 5.00
C THR A 23 -22.19 7.23 3.98
N LYS A 24 -21.86 8.52 3.95
CA LYS A 24 -22.38 9.50 2.98
C LYS A 24 -22.17 9.08 1.52
N PHE A 25 -21.12 8.32 1.23
CA PHE A 25 -20.78 7.90 -0.14
C PHE A 25 -21.18 6.45 -0.45
N GLY A 26 -21.76 5.72 0.51
CA GLY A 26 -22.11 4.32 0.33
C GLY A 26 -20.90 3.47 -0.11
N ASP A 27 -21.14 2.58 -1.06
CA ASP A 27 -20.15 1.62 -1.58
C ASP A 27 -19.05 2.27 -2.43
N GLU A 28 -19.26 3.52 -2.88
CA GLU A 28 -18.25 4.32 -3.60
C GLU A 28 -17.28 5.05 -2.63
N GLY A 29 -17.48 4.89 -1.33
CA GLY A 29 -16.58 5.39 -0.30
C GLY A 29 -15.22 4.66 -0.32
N PHE A 30 -14.21 5.28 0.29
CA PHE A 30 -12.92 4.64 0.52
C PHE A 30 -12.79 4.20 1.98
N LEU A 31 -11.93 3.20 2.21
CA LEU A 31 -11.64 2.68 3.54
C LEU A 31 -10.77 3.68 4.31
N LEU A 32 -11.19 4.07 5.51
CA LEU A 32 -10.40 4.91 6.40
C LEU A 32 -9.27 4.08 7.02
N HIS A 33 -8.03 4.57 6.93
CA HIS A 33 -6.84 3.92 7.50
C HIS A 33 -6.64 4.34 8.97
N LEU A 34 -7.51 3.87 9.86
CA LEU A 34 -7.48 4.18 11.31
C LEU A 34 -6.76 3.10 12.13
N ASP A 35 -6.66 3.25 13.45
CA ASP A 35 -6.18 2.21 14.38
C ASP A 35 -4.84 1.55 14.02
N ASN A 36 -3.84 2.37 13.71
CA ASN A 36 -2.52 1.90 13.26
C ASN A 36 -1.50 1.68 14.39
N ALA A 37 -1.91 1.89 15.66
CA ALA A 37 -1.00 1.90 16.82
C ALA A 37 -0.37 0.53 17.14
N ARG A 38 -0.90 -0.56 16.59
CA ARG A 38 -0.30 -1.91 16.68
C ARG A 38 0.68 -2.23 15.56
N GLY A 39 0.94 -1.27 14.67
CA GLY A 39 2.09 -1.31 13.77
C GLY A 39 3.42 -1.06 14.48
N PHE A 40 4.52 -1.31 13.78
CA PHE A 40 5.89 -1.06 14.22
C PHE A 40 6.27 -1.69 15.57
N GLY A 41 5.66 -2.82 15.93
CA GLY A 41 5.99 -3.56 17.15
C GLY A 41 7.24 -4.43 17.05
N ARG A 42 7.64 -4.83 15.83
CA ARG A 42 8.83 -5.66 15.56
C ARG A 42 9.45 -5.25 14.23
N HIS A 43 10.73 -4.87 14.23
CA HIS A 43 11.49 -4.60 13.00
C HIS A 43 12.18 -5.85 12.43
N SER A 44 12.43 -6.86 13.27
CA SER A 44 13.19 -8.08 12.95
C SER A 44 12.32 -9.26 12.49
N HIS A 45 11.00 -9.07 12.41
CA HIS A 45 10.04 -10.07 11.94
C HIS A 45 9.11 -9.43 10.91
N ASP A 46 8.86 -10.15 9.83
CA ASP A 46 7.93 -9.75 8.78
C ASP A 46 6.76 -10.75 8.76
N GLU A 47 5.58 -10.27 9.12
CA GLU A 47 4.41 -11.13 9.27
C GLU A 47 3.70 -11.33 7.93
N LEU A 48 4.18 -12.32 7.17
CA LEU A 48 3.71 -12.60 5.80
C LEU A 48 2.21 -12.93 5.72
N SER A 49 1.59 -13.36 6.82
CA SER A 49 0.14 -13.63 6.85
C SER A 49 -0.69 -12.36 6.60
N ILE A 50 -0.16 -11.16 6.87
CA ILE A 50 -0.85 -9.89 6.56
C ILE A 50 -0.99 -9.69 5.04
N LEU A 51 -0.09 -10.25 4.22
CA LEU A 51 -0.20 -10.22 2.76
C LEU A 51 -1.21 -11.23 2.19
N ALA A 52 -1.89 -12.03 3.02
CA ALA A 52 -2.87 -13.01 2.55
C ALA A 52 -3.94 -12.43 1.60
N PRO A 53 -4.54 -11.23 1.84
CA PRO A 53 -5.47 -10.65 0.89
C PRO A 53 -4.86 -10.42 -0.49
N LEU A 54 -3.60 -9.97 -0.57
CA LEU A 54 -2.90 -9.75 -1.84
C LEU A 54 -2.64 -11.08 -2.56
N THR A 55 -2.12 -12.08 -1.85
CA THR A 55 -1.74 -13.37 -2.46
C THR A 55 -2.93 -14.26 -2.81
N GLN A 56 -4.07 -14.09 -2.12
CA GLN A 56 -5.29 -14.85 -2.38
C GLN A 56 -6.14 -14.22 -3.47
N CYS A 57 -6.32 -12.89 -3.45
CA CYS A 57 -7.10 -12.20 -4.47
C CYS A 57 -6.30 -12.00 -5.77
N CYS A 58 -4.97 -11.90 -5.69
CA CYS A 58 -4.08 -11.59 -6.80
C CYS A 58 -4.58 -10.40 -7.65
N MET A 59 -4.91 -9.29 -6.98
CA MET A 59 -5.31 -8.04 -7.63
C MET A 59 -4.60 -6.86 -6.97
N ILE A 60 -4.22 -5.86 -7.74
CA ILE A 60 -3.63 -4.60 -7.25
C ILE A 60 -3.94 -3.45 -8.20
N LYS A 61 -4.16 -2.25 -7.66
CA LYS A 61 -4.33 -1.03 -8.46
C LYS A 61 -3.04 -0.69 -9.19
N ARG A 62 -3.14 -0.31 -10.46
CA ARG A 62 -2.00 0.19 -11.26
C ARG A 62 -1.29 1.35 -10.58
N SER A 63 -2.03 2.32 -10.04
CA SER A 63 -1.43 3.46 -9.34
C SER A 63 -0.62 3.05 -8.10
N THR A 64 -1.12 2.05 -7.36
CA THR A 64 -0.47 1.55 -6.16
C THR A 64 0.79 0.78 -6.53
N LEU A 65 0.71 -0.15 -7.49
CA LEU A 65 1.88 -0.88 -7.98
C LEU A 65 2.97 0.06 -8.51
N PHE A 66 2.60 1.10 -9.25
CA PHE A 66 3.55 2.09 -9.76
C PHE A 66 4.31 2.78 -8.62
N ARG A 67 3.60 3.25 -7.59
CA ARG A 67 4.23 3.92 -6.44
C ARG A 67 5.11 2.96 -5.63
N LEU A 68 4.68 1.71 -5.45
CA LEU A 68 5.49 0.70 -4.77
C LEU A 68 6.79 0.41 -5.52
N LYS A 69 6.74 0.30 -6.85
CA LYS A 69 7.95 0.14 -7.69
C LYS A 69 8.86 1.36 -7.59
N LEU A 70 8.31 2.58 -7.64
CA LEU A 70 9.07 3.81 -7.46
C LEU A 70 9.77 3.84 -6.10
N LEU A 71 9.05 3.52 -5.02
CA LEU A 71 9.57 3.53 -3.65
C LEU A 71 10.56 2.40 -3.36
N SER A 72 10.75 1.46 -4.29
CA SER A 72 11.76 0.41 -4.22
C SER A 72 13.00 0.75 -5.06
N SER A 73 13.03 1.89 -5.75
CA SER A 73 14.20 2.32 -6.53
C SER A 73 15.27 2.91 -5.60
N SER A 74 16.53 2.86 -6.04
CA SER A 74 17.65 3.41 -5.26
C SER A 74 17.59 4.92 -5.06
N GLU A 75 16.79 5.63 -5.85
CA GLU A 75 16.64 7.09 -5.76
C GLU A 75 15.56 7.51 -4.76
N TYR A 76 14.62 6.61 -4.42
CA TYR A 76 13.42 6.93 -3.65
C TYR A 76 13.05 5.83 -2.64
N LEU A 77 14.04 5.21 -1.99
CA LEU A 77 13.77 4.16 -1.00
C LEU A 77 12.71 4.61 0.01
N LEU A 78 11.76 3.72 0.30
CA LEU A 78 10.66 4.00 1.23
C LEU A 78 11.19 4.47 2.60
N SER A 79 12.26 3.87 3.09
CA SER A 79 12.95 4.28 4.31
C SER A 79 13.40 5.74 4.29
N ASP A 80 14.02 6.21 3.20
CA ASP A 80 14.52 7.59 3.06
C ASP A 80 13.37 8.60 2.96
N VAL A 81 12.34 8.27 2.18
CA VAL A 81 11.15 9.11 2.06
C VAL A 81 10.44 9.24 3.41
N MET A 82 10.32 8.13 4.16
CA MET A 82 9.71 8.15 5.49
C MET A 82 10.58 8.90 6.50
N ARG A 83 11.90 8.74 6.45
CA ARG A 83 12.83 9.47 7.31
C ARG A 83 12.70 10.98 7.14
N GLU A 84 12.70 11.46 5.90
CA GLU A 84 12.53 12.89 5.60
C GLU A 84 11.14 13.38 6.05
N SER A 85 10.08 12.62 5.75
CA SER A 85 8.71 12.99 6.14
C SER A 85 8.55 13.11 7.66
N LEU A 86 9.05 12.12 8.40
CA LEU A 86 8.95 12.05 9.87
C LEU A 86 9.89 13.01 10.59
N SER A 87 10.94 13.51 9.93
CA SER A 87 11.91 14.44 10.54
C SER A 87 11.29 15.76 11.02
N ARG A 88 10.15 16.13 10.45
CA ARG A 88 9.42 17.38 10.75
C ARG A 88 8.53 17.27 11.98
N ASP A 89 8.32 16.07 12.49
CA ASP A 89 7.53 15.84 13.70
C ASP A 89 8.34 16.23 14.94
N ALA A 90 7.67 16.85 15.93
CA ALA A 90 8.30 17.24 17.19
C ALA A 90 8.79 16.02 18.02
N LEU A 91 8.25 14.82 17.75
CA LEU A 91 8.66 13.57 18.37
C LEU A 91 9.83 12.88 17.65
N SER A 92 10.47 13.54 16.70
CA SER A 92 11.59 12.97 15.96
C SER A 92 12.75 12.54 16.89
N PRO A 93 13.31 11.32 16.72
CA PRO A 93 12.92 10.31 15.73
C PRO A 93 11.64 9.56 16.12
N VAL A 94 10.66 9.52 15.20
CA VAL A 94 9.38 8.81 15.40
C VAL A 94 9.55 7.29 15.25
N LEU A 95 10.38 6.85 14.31
CA LEU A 95 10.73 5.44 14.07
C LEU A 95 12.23 5.24 14.22
N THR A 96 12.63 4.05 14.71
CA THR A 96 14.05 3.67 14.77
C THR A 96 14.58 3.32 13.38
N GLU A 97 15.90 3.34 13.23
CA GLU A 97 16.56 3.00 11.96
C GLU A 97 16.20 1.60 11.48
N GLU A 98 16.12 0.64 12.39
CA GLU A 98 15.79 -0.75 12.08
C GLU A 98 14.37 -0.89 11.53
N HIS A 99 13.42 -0.07 12.02
CA HIS A 99 12.05 -0.05 11.48
C HIS A 99 11.99 0.57 10.08
N LEU A 100 12.80 1.60 9.81
CA LEU A 100 12.90 2.18 8.47
C LEU A 100 13.49 1.15 7.48
N GLN A 101 14.54 0.44 7.85
CA GLN A 101 15.11 -0.65 7.04
C GLN A 101 14.12 -1.81 6.84
N ALA A 102 13.28 -2.10 7.85
CA ALA A 102 12.22 -3.10 7.72
C ALA A 102 11.18 -2.71 6.66
N LEU A 103 10.86 -1.42 6.49
CA LEU A 103 9.94 -0.97 5.45
C LEU A 103 10.45 -1.33 4.04
N ASP A 104 11.73 -1.12 3.75
CA ASP A 104 12.31 -1.47 2.45
C ASP A 104 12.30 -2.97 2.21
N ARG A 105 12.63 -3.78 3.24
CA ARG A 105 12.59 -5.24 3.15
C ARG A 105 11.17 -5.74 2.90
N ARG A 106 10.18 -5.20 3.63
CA ARG A 106 8.76 -5.53 3.45
C ARG A 106 8.25 -5.10 2.09
N LEU A 107 8.63 -3.92 1.61
CA LEU A 107 8.26 -3.47 0.26
C LEU A 107 8.70 -4.48 -0.83
N LYS A 108 9.90 -5.04 -0.71
CA LYS A 108 10.38 -6.10 -1.61
C LYS A 108 9.52 -7.37 -1.52
N HIS A 109 9.09 -7.78 -0.33
CA HIS A 109 8.16 -8.90 -0.17
C HIS A 109 6.79 -8.61 -0.82
N THR A 110 6.27 -7.39 -0.69
CA THR A 110 5.03 -6.99 -1.37
C THR A 110 5.16 -7.08 -2.88
N LEU A 111 6.25 -6.55 -3.46
CA LEU A 111 6.51 -6.61 -4.90
C LEU A 111 6.67 -8.07 -5.38
N LEU A 112 7.40 -8.90 -4.64
CA LEU A 112 7.54 -10.32 -4.95
C LEU A 112 6.18 -11.06 -4.94
N ALA A 113 5.29 -10.72 -4.01
CA ALA A 113 3.94 -11.28 -3.97
C ALA A 113 3.11 -10.87 -5.19
N VAL A 114 3.24 -9.62 -5.66
CA VAL A 114 2.62 -9.16 -6.91
C VAL A 114 3.20 -9.91 -8.11
N ASP A 115 4.53 -10.00 -8.21
CA ASP A 115 5.20 -10.69 -9.32
C ASP A 115 4.78 -12.16 -9.39
N THR A 116 4.67 -12.84 -8.24
CA THR A 116 4.15 -14.22 -8.16
C THR A 116 2.71 -14.34 -8.69
N CYS A 117 1.85 -13.38 -8.36
CA CYS A 117 0.50 -13.33 -8.90
C CYS A 117 0.50 -13.08 -10.42
N VAL A 118 1.35 -12.16 -10.90
CA VAL A 118 1.48 -11.83 -12.34
C VAL A 118 1.98 -13.03 -13.12
N ASP A 119 2.98 -13.75 -12.63
CA ASP A 119 3.50 -14.97 -13.26
C ASP A 119 2.43 -16.07 -13.38
N LYS A 120 1.53 -16.15 -12.39
CA LYS A 120 0.48 -17.17 -12.34
C LYS A 120 -0.76 -16.83 -13.17
N HIS A 121 -1.17 -15.56 -13.19
CA HIS A 121 -2.47 -15.13 -13.74
C HIS A 121 -2.36 -14.16 -14.92
N GLY A 122 -1.17 -13.63 -15.19
CA GLY A 122 -0.91 -12.59 -16.18
C GLY A 122 -1.19 -11.19 -15.67
N GLU A 123 -0.40 -10.21 -16.13
CA GLU A 123 -0.46 -8.82 -15.65
C GLU A 123 -1.86 -8.20 -15.84
N ALA A 124 -2.53 -8.49 -16.97
CA ALA A 124 -3.85 -7.95 -17.27
C ALA A 124 -4.95 -8.41 -16.30
N GLN A 125 -4.77 -9.55 -15.61
CA GLN A 125 -5.72 -10.04 -14.61
C GLN A 125 -5.40 -9.55 -13.20
N VAL A 126 -4.12 -9.24 -12.93
CA VAL A 126 -3.66 -8.84 -11.61
C VAL A 126 -3.67 -7.33 -11.44
N VAL A 127 -3.29 -6.58 -12.46
CA VAL A 127 -3.10 -5.13 -12.40
C VAL A 127 -4.26 -4.41 -13.07
N PHE A 128 -5.22 -3.96 -12.28
CA PHE A 128 -6.38 -3.23 -12.79
C PHE A 128 -6.13 -1.72 -12.76
N THR A 129 -6.65 -1.03 -13.78
CA THR A 129 -6.56 0.43 -13.88
C THR A 129 -7.63 1.06 -12.97
N ASP A 130 -7.19 1.87 -12.02
CA ASP A 130 -8.05 2.51 -11.01
C ASP A 130 -8.49 3.94 -11.37
N PHE A 131 -7.94 4.47 -12.47
CA PHE A 131 -8.43 5.69 -13.11
C PHE A 131 -8.88 5.32 -14.51
N GLU A 132 -10.19 5.28 -14.76
CA GLU A 132 -10.63 5.54 -16.12
C GLU A 132 -10.27 7.01 -16.37
N GLU A 133 -9.39 7.28 -17.35
CA GLU A 133 -9.20 8.63 -17.85
C GLU A 133 -10.58 9.24 -18.05
N ALA A 134 -10.76 10.47 -17.57
CA ALA A 134 -12.00 11.20 -17.71
C ALA A 134 -12.19 11.63 -19.18
N ASP A 135 -12.26 10.67 -20.11
CA ASP A 135 -12.67 10.84 -21.50
C ASP A 135 -14.16 11.21 -21.62
N ARG A 136 -14.85 11.42 -20.50
CA ARG A 136 -16.22 11.95 -20.45
C ARG A 136 -16.29 13.48 -20.34
N VAL A 137 -15.18 14.21 -20.24
CA VAL A 137 -15.22 15.68 -20.20
C VAL A 137 -15.17 16.31 -21.61
N THR A 138 -14.75 15.58 -22.65
CA THR A 138 -14.70 16.09 -24.04
C THR A 138 -15.89 15.69 -24.92
N ALA A 139 -16.80 14.83 -24.46
CA ALA A 139 -18.02 14.48 -25.22
C ALA A 139 -19.23 15.40 -24.93
N GLY A 140 -19.10 16.38 -24.02
CA GLY A 140 -20.18 17.27 -23.60
C GLY A 140 -20.19 18.68 -24.22
N GLN A 141 -19.23 19.04 -25.07
CA GLN A 141 -19.11 20.38 -25.66
C GLN A 141 -19.65 20.48 -27.12
N GLN A 142 -20.46 19.51 -27.55
CA GLN A 142 -21.23 19.61 -28.79
C GLN A 142 -22.73 19.57 -28.50
N ARG A 143 -23.28 20.63 -27.90
CA ARG A 143 -24.69 21.04 -28.06
C ARG A 143 -24.82 22.56 -27.92
#